data_AF-A0A656GGQ3-F1
#
_entry.id   AF-A0A656GGQ3-F1
#
_cell.length_a   1.000
_cell.length_b   1.000
_cell.length_c   1.000
_cell.angle_alpha   90.00
_cell.angle_beta   90.00
_cell.angle_gamma   90.00
#
_symmetry.space_group_name_H-M   'P 1'
#
loop_
_entity.id
_entity.type
_entity.pdbx_description
1 polymer ?
#
loop_
_entity_poly.entity_id
_entity_poly.type
_entity_poly.pdbx_seq_one_letter_code
_entity_poly.pdbx_strand_id
1 'polypeptide(L)'
;MGTTTSESVRDLISSSPYKKIVGDLKKELKLKVSEDYADIFNRLDTDALNRSGLELTAIEKIISERAGELKSYSIKKYKIMNGIQEDQEYPSGEEPEVMDRDSNIVSKGYAPGFLLANAIEYLLDEKSKKELEDYLKASRIPAAKSYAKQIATFKL
;
A
#
# COMPACT_ATOMS: atom_id res chain seq x y z
N MET A 1 20.24 -11.59 8.66
CA MET A 1 19.25 -10.53 8.33
C MET A 1 19.62 -9.32 9.15
N GLY A 2 19.94 -8.20 8.48
CA GLY A 2 20.24 -6.95 9.17
C GLY A 2 18.94 -6.28 9.60
N THR A 3 18.90 -5.72 10.82
CA THR A 3 17.76 -4.90 11.24
C THR A 3 17.77 -3.59 10.46
N THR A 4 16.67 -3.26 9.77
CA THR A 4 16.58 -1.97 9.08
C THR A 4 16.46 -0.86 10.12
N THR A 5 17.20 0.23 9.91
CA THR A 5 17.22 1.40 10.80
C THR A 5 16.19 2.44 10.38
N SER A 6 15.76 3.26 11.33
CA SER A 6 14.85 4.37 11.05
C SER A 6 15.47 5.46 10.16
N GLU A 7 16.79 5.60 10.13
CA GLU A 7 17.46 6.51 9.20
C GLU A 7 17.34 6.00 7.76
N SER A 8 17.60 4.70 7.55
CA SER A 8 17.49 4.09 6.21
C SER A 8 16.07 4.15 5.64
N VAL A 9 15.04 3.98 6.47
CA VAL A 9 13.63 4.11 6.04
C VAL A 9 13.29 5.56 5.70
N ARG A 10 13.79 6.51 6.49
CA ARG A 10 13.63 7.94 6.21
C ARG A 10 14.30 8.33 4.89
N ASP A 11 15.48 7.81 4.62
CA ASP A 11 16.21 8.06 3.38
C ASP A 11 15.46 7.49 2.18
N LEU A 12 14.95 6.25 2.29
CA LEU A 12 14.11 5.63 1.27
C LEU A 12 12.89 6.51 0.94
N ILE A 13 12.11 6.90 1.95
CA ILE A 13 10.87 7.69 1.75
C ILE A 13 11.18 9.10 1.26
N SER A 14 12.34 9.64 1.62
CA SER A 14 12.80 10.95 1.18
C SER A 14 13.40 10.93 -0.22
N SER A 15 13.72 9.75 -0.76
CA SER A 15 14.38 9.57 -2.05
C SER A 15 13.52 10.04 -3.24
N SER A 16 14.19 10.52 -4.29
CA SER A 16 13.52 10.96 -5.51
C SER A 16 12.69 9.86 -6.19
N PRO A 17 13.17 8.61 -6.32
CA PRO A 17 12.37 7.54 -6.93
C PRO A 17 11.07 7.25 -6.16
N TYR A 18 11.12 7.19 -4.83
CA TYR A 18 9.95 6.97 -4.00
C TYR A 18 8.95 8.13 -4.13
N LYS A 19 9.44 9.37 -3.97
CA LYS A 19 8.61 10.58 -4.09
C LYS A 19 7.98 10.72 -5.47
N LYS A 20 8.65 10.27 -6.53
CA LYS A 20 8.09 10.27 -7.88
C LYS A 20 6.85 9.37 -7.97
N ILE A 21 6.92 8.12 -7.47
CA ILE A 21 5.76 7.21 -7.49
C ILE A 21 4.63 7.78 -6.64
N VAL A 22 4.93 8.30 -5.45
CA VAL A 22 3.93 8.97 -4.59
C VAL A 22 3.29 10.15 -5.32
N GLY A 23 4.07 10.98 -6.00
CA GLY A 23 3.57 12.10 -6.80
C GLY A 23 2.65 11.66 -7.94
N ASP A 24 3.01 10.58 -8.64
CA ASP A 24 2.19 10.00 -9.71
C ASP A 24 0.86 9.46 -9.15
N LEU A 25 0.88 8.77 -8.00
CA LEU A 25 -0.31 8.28 -7.31
C LEU A 25 -1.19 9.42 -6.78
N LYS A 26 -0.61 10.50 -6.22
CA LYS A 26 -1.33 11.70 -5.78
C LYS A 26 -2.16 12.30 -6.92
N LYS A 27 -1.56 12.42 -8.10
CA LYS A 27 -2.21 12.99 -9.29
C LYS A 27 -3.34 12.08 -9.79
N GLU A 28 -3.04 10.79 -9.96
CA GLU A 28 -3.96 9.84 -10.59
C GLU A 28 -5.19 9.53 -9.73
N LEU A 29 -4.99 9.36 -8.43
CA LEU A 29 -6.03 8.97 -7.48
C LEU A 29 -6.61 10.18 -6.71
N LYS A 30 -6.14 11.40 -7.00
CA LYS A 30 -6.48 12.64 -6.29
C LYS A 30 -6.26 12.52 -4.77
N LEU A 31 -5.21 11.79 -4.37
CA LEU A 31 -4.90 11.57 -2.95
C LEU A 31 -4.35 12.83 -2.31
N LYS A 32 -4.77 13.05 -1.07
CA LYS A 32 -4.01 13.89 -0.14
C LYS A 32 -2.97 13.00 0.53
N VAL A 33 -1.70 13.38 0.46
CA VAL A 33 -0.60 12.74 1.18
C VAL A 33 0.13 13.85 1.93
N SER A 34 0.34 13.66 3.22
CA SER A 34 1.10 14.60 4.06
C SER A 34 2.49 14.82 3.47
N GLU A 35 2.99 16.05 3.48
CA GLU A 35 4.36 16.36 3.07
C GLU A 35 5.36 16.07 4.20
N ASP A 36 4.90 16.21 5.44
CA ASP A 36 5.69 15.93 6.63
C ASP A 36 5.73 14.43 6.92
N TYR A 37 6.95 13.96 7.20
CA TYR A 37 7.23 12.61 7.66
C TYR A 37 7.71 12.62 9.10
N ALA A 38 6.76 12.68 10.03
CA ALA A 38 7.04 12.74 11.46
C ALA A 38 7.72 11.46 11.98
N ASP A 39 8.51 11.59 13.05
CA ASP A 39 9.25 10.48 13.68
C ASP A 39 8.37 9.28 14.04
N ILE A 40 7.13 9.54 14.46
CA ILE A 40 6.18 8.47 14.80
C ILE A 40 5.85 7.60 13.58
N PHE A 41 5.67 8.20 12.40
CA PHE A 41 5.44 7.45 11.16
C PHE A 41 6.70 6.70 10.74
N ASN A 42 7.87 7.35 10.87
CA ASN A 42 9.15 6.70 10.62
C ASN A 42 9.36 5.43 11.44
N ARG A 43 9.05 5.50 12.74
CA ARG A 43 9.14 4.33 13.61
C ARG A 43 8.16 3.23 13.18
N LEU A 44 6.90 3.59 12.91
CA LEU A 44 5.87 2.63 12.50
C LEU A 44 6.23 1.89 11.20
N ASP A 45 6.76 2.63 10.22
CA ASP A 45 7.19 2.12 8.93
C ASP A 45 8.46 1.24 9.06
N THR A 46 9.39 1.65 9.91
CA THR A 46 10.58 0.84 10.27
C THR A 46 10.15 -0.49 10.89
N ASP A 47 9.24 -0.45 11.85
CA ASP A 47 8.73 -1.65 12.50
C ASP A 47 7.95 -2.53 11.51
N ALA A 48 7.21 -1.95 10.56
CA ALA A 48 6.51 -2.69 9.52
C ALA A 48 7.49 -3.45 8.61
N LEU A 49 8.55 -2.78 8.13
CA LEU A 49 9.58 -3.42 7.31
C LEU A 49 10.29 -4.52 8.10
N ASN A 50 10.71 -4.25 9.33
CA ASN A 50 11.35 -5.26 10.17
C ASN A 50 10.43 -6.47 10.45
N ARG A 51 9.12 -6.26 10.69
CA ARG A 51 8.15 -7.35 10.87
C ARG A 51 7.95 -8.18 9.60
N SER A 52 8.08 -7.58 8.42
CA SER A 52 7.94 -8.30 7.14
C SER A 52 9.08 -9.29 6.87
N GLY A 53 10.24 -9.07 7.49
CA GLY A 53 11.45 -9.84 7.20
C GLY A 53 12.01 -9.61 5.78
N LEU A 54 11.53 -8.59 5.06
CA LEU A 54 12.11 -8.15 3.81
C LEU A 54 13.35 -7.29 4.08
N GLU A 55 14.35 -7.43 3.22
CA GLU A 55 15.52 -6.55 3.23
C GLU A 55 15.16 -5.24 2.52
N LEU A 56 15.69 -4.11 3.02
CA LEU A 56 15.44 -2.78 2.43
C LEU A 56 15.81 -2.73 0.93
N THR A 57 16.87 -3.44 0.53
CA THR A 57 17.31 -3.54 -0.86
C THR A 57 16.26 -4.16 -1.79
N ALA A 58 15.39 -5.04 -1.29
CA ALA A 58 14.28 -5.57 -2.07
C ALA A 58 13.20 -4.50 -2.34
N ILE A 59 12.97 -3.61 -1.36
CA ILE A 59 12.07 -2.47 -1.50
C ILE A 59 12.65 -1.46 -2.50
N GLU A 60 13.94 -1.15 -2.38
CA GLU A 60 14.62 -0.26 -3.33
C GLU A 60 14.56 -0.81 -4.75
N LYS A 61 14.75 -2.13 -4.91
CA LYS A 61 14.71 -2.80 -6.21
C LYS A 61 13.34 -2.73 -6.88
N ILE A 62 12.24 -2.96 -6.16
CA ILE A 62 10.91 -2.83 -6.77
C ILE A 62 10.59 -1.38 -7.14
N ILE A 63 11.07 -0.40 -6.36
CA ILE A 63 10.90 1.02 -6.67
C ILE A 63 11.69 1.44 -7.91
N SER A 64 12.90 0.93 -8.10
CA SER A 64 13.76 1.33 -9.22
C SER A 64 13.50 0.55 -10.50
N GLU A 65 13.28 -0.76 -10.41
CA GLU A 65 13.18 -1.64 -11.58
C GLU A 65 11.73 -1.93 -11.99
N ARG A 66 10.79 -1.87 -11.04
CA ARG A 66 9.40 -2.33 -11.22
C ARG A 66 8.36 -1.30 -10.74
N ALA A 67 8.71 -0.02 -10.84
CA ALA A 67 7.87 1.10 -10.40
C ALA A 67 6.45 1.05 -10.99
N GLY A 68 6.33 0.66 -12.27
CA GLY A 68 5.05 0.55 -12.96
C GLY A 68 4.12 -0.49 -12.33
N GLU A 69 4.65 -1.67 -11.98
CA GLU A 69 3.88 -2.74 -11.34
C GLU A 69 3.43 -2.34 -9.94
N LEU A 70 4.33 -1.75 -9.14
CA LEU A 70 4.00 -1.26 -7.80
C LEU A 70 2.95 -0.14 -7.84
N LYS A 71 3.02 0.74 -8.85
CA LYS A 71 2.04 1.80 -9.07
C LYS A 71 0.67 1.21 -9.43
N SER A 72 0.60 0.30 -10.40
CA SER A 72 -0.64 -0.38 -10.79
C SER A 72 -1.28 -1.12 -9.63
N TYR A 73 -0.49 -1.87 -8.86
CA TYR A 73 -0.94 -2.53 -7.62
C TYR A 73 -1.54 -1.52 -6.64
N SER A 74 -0.85 -0.41 -6.39
CA SER A 74 -1.30 0.63 -5.45
C SER A 74 -2.61 1.29 -5.88
N ILE A 75 -2.79 1.53 -7.18
CA ILE A 75 -4.02 2.06 -7.77
C ILE A 75 -5.17 1.08 -7.59
N LYS A 76 -4.96 -0.18 -7.97
CA LYS A 76 -6.00 -1.20 -7.90
C LYS A 76 -6.43 -1.47 -6.47
N LYS A 77 -5.46 -1.56 -5.55
CA LYS A 77 -5.72 -1.64 -4.10
C LYS A 77 -6.57 -0.45 -3.63
N TYR A 78 -6.18 0.78 -3.97
CA TYR A 78 -6.93 1.96 -3.56
C TYR A 78 -8.37 1.93 -4.08
N LYS A 79 -8.55 1.64 -5.37
CA LYS A 79 -9.86 1.58 -6.02
C LYS A 79 -10.80 0.59 -5.33
N ILE A 80 -10.36 -0.66 -5.17
CA ILE A 80 -11.15 -1.72 -4.54
C ILE A 80 -11.46 -1.39 -3.07
N MET A 81 -10.47 -0.93 -2.30
CA MET A 81 -10.65 -0.64 -0.88
C MET A 81 -11.56 0.56 -0.59
N ASN A 82 -11.70 1.50 -1.54
CA ASN A 82 -12.55 2.68 -1.41
C ASN A 82 -13.88 2.53 -2.17
N GLY A 83 -14.20 1.33 -2.68
CA GLY A 83 -15.41 1.10 -3.46
C GLY A 83 -15.47 1.90 -4.77
N ILE A 84 -14.32 2.42 -5.22
CA ILE A 84 -14.17 3.08 -6.52
C ILE A 84 -13.98 1.95 -7.52
N GLN A 85 -15.08 1.34 -7.93
CA GLN A 85 -15.06 0.47 -9.10
C GLN A 85 -14.65 1.34 -10.30
N GLU A 86 -13.75 0.85 -11.14
CA GLU A 86 -13.58 1.43 -12.47
C GLU A 86 -14.96 1.51 -13.10
N ASP A 87 -15.29 2.64 -13.74
CA ASP A 87 -16.57 2.92 -14.37
C ASP A 87 -17.07 1.67 -15.13
N GLN A 88 -17.83 0.83 -14.44
CA GLN A 88 -18.65 -0.17 -15.07
C GLN A 88 -19.76 0.65 -15.68
N GLU A 89 -19.86 0.62 -17.01
CA GLU A 89 -21.09 1.03 -17.69
C GLU A 89 -22.19 0.10 -17.20
N TYR A 90 -22.84 0.45 -16.09
CA TYR A 90 -24.04 -0.21 -15.64
C TYR A 90 -25.09 -0.02 -16.74
N PRO A 91 -25.76 -1.09 -17.20
CA PRO A 91 -26.91 -0.95 -18.07
C PRO A 91 -27.95 -0.04 -17.40
N SER A 92 -28.59 0.84 -18.18
CA SER A 92 -29.61 1.77 -17.67
C SER A 92 -30.70 1.00 -16.90
N GLY A 93 -30.78 1.22 -15.59
CA GLY A 93 -31.77 0.60 -14.71
C GLY A 93 -31.24 -0.41 -13.67
N GLU A 94 -29.94 -0.72 -13.66
CA GLU A 94 -29.30 -1.57 -12.63
C GLU A 94 -28.24 -0.80 -11.81
N GLU A 95 -28.47 0.49 -11.53
CA GLU A 95 -27.64 1.19 -10.56
C GLU A 95 -27.95 0.65 -9.14
N PRO A 96 -26.95 0.13 -8.40
CA PRO A 96 -27.19 -0.26 -7.01
C PRO A 96 -27.55 0.97 -6.17
N GLU A 97 -28.57 0.84 -5.33
CA GLU A 97 -29.00 1.91 -4.42
C GLU A 97 -27.81 2.43 -3.60
N VAL A 98 -27.59 3.74 -3.65
CA VAL A 98 -26.43 4.45 -3.10
C VAL A 98 -26.33 4.35 -1.56
N MET A 99 -27.28 3.68 -0.91
CA MET A 99 -27.55 3.77 0.53
C MET A 99 -26.76 2.81 1.43
N ASP A 100 -25.95 1.91 0.90
CA ASP A 100 -25.09 1.02 1.72
C ASP A 100 -23.58 1.31 1.57
N ARG A 101 -23.22 2.52 1.12
CA ARG A 101 -21.84 3.04 1.23
C ARG A 101 -21.55 3.50 2.66
N ASP A 102 -21.84 2.66 3.65
CA ASP A 102 -21.49 2.94 5.03
C ASP A 102 -20.02 2.59 5.25
N SER A 103 -19.16 3.58 5.02
CA SER A 103 -17.98 3.79 5.87
C SER A 103 -17.44 5.19 5.60
N ASN A 104 -17.91 6.10 6.44
CA ASN A 104 -17.40 7.45 6.65
C ASN A 104 -15.93 7.45 7.13
N ILE A 105 -14.99 6.98 6.31
CA ILE A 105 -13.57 7.32 6.43
C ILE A 105 -13.23 8.24 5.27
N VAL A 106 -13.63 9.50 5.39
CA VAL A 106 -12.94 10.58 4.69
C VAL A 106 -11.51 10.58 5.24
N SER A 107 -10.61 9.83 4.60
CA SER A 107 -9.21 9.79 5.04
C SER A 107 -8.71 11.23 5.03
N LYS A 108 -8.13 11.70 6.16
CA LYS A 108 -7.53 13.03 6.27
C LYS A 108 -6.25 13.19 5.41
N GLY A 109 -6.02 12.24 4.50
CA GLY A 109 -4.80 12.04 3.73
C GLY A 109 -4.00 10.83 4.21
N TYR A 110 -3.15 10.33 3.35
CA TYR A 110 -2.22 9.25 3.61
C TYR A 110 -0.92 9.79 4.23
N ALA A 111 -0.30 9.00 5.11
CA ALA A 111 1.08 9.23 5.51
C ALA A 111 2.04 8.87 4.36
N PRO A 112 3.22 9.51 4.24
CA PRO A 112 4.20 9.22 3.20
C PRO A 112 4.57 7.74 3.07
N GLY A 113 4.55 6.99 4.18
CA GLY A 113 4.87 5.55 4.24
C GLY A 113 3.85 4.61 3.58
N PHE A 114 2.72 5.09 3.07
CA PHE A 114 1.69 4.20 2.49
C PHE A 114 2.21 3.36 1.31
N LEU A 115 3.10 3.93 0.49
CA LEU A 115 3.68 3.23 -0.64
C LEU A 115 4.64 2.12 -0.17
N LEU A 116 5.38 2.34 0.93
CA LEU A 116 6.17 1.28 1.57
C LEU A 116 5.30 0.12 2.05
N ALA A 117 4.15 0.41 2.68
CA ALA A 117 3.21 -0.64 3.08
C ALA A 117 2.72 -1.47 1.87
N ASN A 118 2.42 -0.80 0.76
CA ASN A 118 2.03 -1.47 -0.48
C ASN A 118 3.17 -2.32 -1.06
N ALA A 119 4.42 -1.82 -1.03
CA ALA A 119 5.59 -2.57 -1.50
C ALA A 119 5.85 -3.83 -0.67
N ILE A 120 5.69 -3.74 0.66
CA ILE A 120 5.81 -4.89 1.57
C ILE A 120 4.78 -5.97 1.21
N GLU A 121 3.50 -5.60 1.13
CA GLU A 121 2.43 -6.55 0.80
C GLU A 121 2.65 -7.17 -0.58
N TYR A 122 3.02 -6.36 -1.57
CA TYR A 122 3.30 -6.82 -2.92
C TYR A 122 4.38 -7.90 -2.93
N LEU A 123 5.54 -7.63 -2.33
CA LEU A 123 6.68 -8.54 -2.31
C LEU A 123 6.39 -9.81 -1.50
N LEU A 124 5.68 -9.69 -0.37
CA LEU A 124 5.29 -10.86 0.43
C LEU A 124 4.31 -11.76 -0.31
N ASP A 125 3.35 -11.17 -1.03
CA ASP A 125 2.42 -11.92 -1.86
C ASP A 125 3.14 -12.64 -3.02
N GLU A 126 4.22 -12.05 -3.58
CA GLU A 126 5.06 -12.74 -4.59
C GLU A 126 5.83 -13.90 -3.98
N LYS A 127 6.32 -13.72 -2.75
CA LYS A 127 7.16 -14.71 -2.09
C LYS A 127 6.37 -15.93 -1.66
N SER A 128 5.30 -15.74 -0.87
CA SER A 128 4.28 -16.76 -0.63
C SER A 128 3.09 -16.21 0.14
N LYS A 129 1.91 -16.81 -0.09
CA LYS A 129 0.71 -16.58 0.72
C LYS A 129 0.95 -16.74 2.23
N LYS A 130 1.76 -17.73 2.63
CA LYS A 130 2.04 -17.98 4.05
C LYS A 130 2.77 -16.81 4.69
N GLU A 131 3.81 -16.28 4.05
CA GLU A 131 4.57 -15.15 4.58
C GLU A 131 3.75 -13.87 4.65
N LEU A 132 2.91 -13.62 3.64
CA LEU A 132 1.95 -12.52 3.69
C LEU A 132 1.00 -12.67 4.88
N GLU A 133 0.37 -13.84 5.06
CA GLU A 133 -0.53 -14.08 6.18
C GLU A 133 0.16 -13.91 7.54
N ASP A 134 1.40 -14.37 7.67
CA ASP A 134 2.17 -14.26 8.90
C ASP A 134 2.52 -12.80 9.22
N TYR A 135 2.92 -12.02 8.21
CA TYR A 135 3.13 -10.58 8.35
C TYR A 135 1.86 -9.84 8.75
N LEU A 136 0.72 -10.13 8.11
CA LEU A 136 -0.56 -9.50 8.42
C LEU A 136 -1.00 -9.79 9.86
N LYS A 137 -0.82 -11.04 10.34
CA LYS A 137 -1.08 -11.41 11.74
C LYS A 137 -0.14 -10.67 12.70
N ALA A 138 1.16 -10.63 12.38
CA ALA A 138 2.15 -9.92 13.20
C ALA A 138 1.86 -8.41 13.27
N SER A 139 1.33 -7.84 12.19
CA SER A 139 0.87 -6.46 12.11
C SER A 139 -0.54 -6.23 12.67
N ARG A 140 -1.14 -7.27 13.29
CA ARG A 140 -2.47 -7.23 13.92
C ARG A 140 -3.59 -6.78 12.98
N ILE A 141 -3.47 -7.09 11.69
CA ILE A 141 -4.50 -6.80 10.69
C ILE A 141 -5.68 -7.77 10.89
N PRO A 142 -6.90 -7.25 11.14
CA PRO A 142 -8.09 -8.09 11.28
C PRO A 142 -8.35 -8.92 10.01
N ALA A 143 -8.96 -10.09 10.18
CA ALA A 143 -9.32 -10.98 9.07
C ALA A 143 -8.14 -11.27 8.11
N ALA A 144 -6.90 -11.37 8.62
CA ALA A 144 -5.67 -11.50 7.85
C ALA A 144 -5.73 -12.51 6.69
N LYS A 145 -6.38 -13.68 6.87
CA LYS A 145 -6.57 -14.67 5.80
C LYS A 145 -7.45 -14.18 4.65
N SER A 146 -8.53 -13.46 4.97
CA SER A 146 -9.41 -12.86 3.97
C SER A 146 -8.71 -11.73 3.24
N TYR A 147 -7.98 -10.90 3.99
CA TYR A 147 -7.22 -9.80 3.41
C TYR A 147 -6.08 -10.28 2.51
N ALA A 148 -5.35 -11.32 2.90
CA ALA A 148 -4.33 -11.95 2.05
C ALA A 148 -4.90 -12.44 0.71
N LYS A 149 -6.13 -13.01 0.70
CA LYS A 149 -6.80 -13.39 -0.55
C LYS A 149 -7.15 -12.18 -1.42
N GLN A 150 -7.51 -11.05 -0.82
CA GLN A 150 -7.79 -9.82 -1.55
C GLN A 150 -6.52 -9.22 -2.14
N ILE A 151 -5.40 -9.22 -1.40
CA ILE A 151 -4.11 -8.72 -1.89
C ILE A 151 -3.69 -9.39 -3.21
N ALA A 152 -3.88 -10.70 -3.33
CA ALA A 152 -3.57 -11.45 -4.54
C ALA A 152 -4.35 -10.96 -5.79
N THR A 153 -5.52 -10.33 -5.61
CA THR A 153 -6.31 -9.80 -6.74
C THR A 153 -5.80 -8.45 -7.25
N PHE A 154 -4.97 -7.75 -6.47
CA PHE A 154 -4.47 -6.41 -6.81
C PHE A 154 -3.32 -6.43 -7.82
N LYS A 155 -2.69 -7.60 -8.08
CA LYS A 155 -1.61 -7.77 -9.06
C LYS A 155 -2.09 -8.14 -10.47
N LEU A 156 -3.32 -8.61 -10.58
CA LEU A 156 -3.97 -8.99 -11.84
C LEU A 156 -4.42 -7.75 -12.62
#